data_AF-A0A1B9MXI9-F1
#
_entry.id   AF-A0A1B9MXI9-F1
#
_cell.length_a   1.000
_cell.length_b   1.000
_cell.length_c   1.000
_cell.angle_alpha   90.00
_cell.angle_beta   90.00
_cell.angle_gamma   90.00
#
_symmetry.space_group_name_H-M   'P 1'
#
loop_
_entity.id
_entity.type
_entity.pdbx_description
1 polymer ?
#
loop_
_entity_poly.entity_id
_entity_poly.type
_entity_poly.pdbx_seq_one_letter_code
_entity_poly.pdbx_strand_id
1 'polypeptide(L)'
;MISNFKIDTSEKNVSWYNNGLIVCKSFEKKIFQAVEITFLSQILIIADYREKGKNNMFIYDKKGDCISNPSMPSPEFYGIYSIWYLEGNMLQTVILLSNDNSNYEKKCIFNLENHNFSEFSLTK
;
A
#
# COMPACT_ATOMS: atom_id res chain seq x y z
N MET A 1 -0.23 17.81 -9.59
CA MET A 1 -1.46 17.19 -9.06
C MET A 1 -1.57 15.84 -9.72
N ILE A 2 -1.88 14.79 -8.96
CA ILE A 2 -2.09 13.46 -9.54
C ILE A 2 -3.45 13.50 -10.25
N SER A 3 -3.51 12.95 -11.46
CA SER A 3 -4.77 12.82 -12.19
C SER A 3 -4.75 11.58 -13.07
N ASN A 4 -5.93 11.11 -13.47
CA ASN A 4 -6.10 9.91 -14.30
C ASN A 4 -5.33 8.70 -13.74
N PHE A 5 -5.32 8.53 -12.40
CA PHE A 5 -4.73 7.37 -11.76
C PHE A 5 -5.49 6.11 -12.19
N LYS A 6 -4.77 5.12 -12.73
CA LYS A 6 -5.35 3.90 -13.30
C LYS A 6 -4.45 2.71 -13.05
N ILE A 7 -5.08 1.58 -12.75
CA ILE A 7 -4.49 0.24 -12.82
C ILE A 7 -4.89 -0.34 -14.19
N ASP A 8 -3.95 -0.96 -14.90
CA ASP A 8 -4.24 -1.60 -16.19
C ASP A 8 -5.00 -2.93 -16.03
N THR A 9 -5.48 -3.50 -17.14
CA THR A 9 -6.22 -4.77 -17.12
C THR A 9 -5.38 -5.97 -16.72
N SER A 10 -4.04 -5.88 -16.80
CA SER A 10 -3.15 -6.93 -16.31
C SER A 10 -3.02 -6.90 -14.79
N GLU A 11 -3.46 -5.82 -14.14
CA GLU A 11 -3.28 -5.51 -12.73
C GLU A 11 -1.81 -5.43 -12.32
N LYS A 12 -0.88 -5.28 -13.27
CA LYS A 12 0.56 -5.21 -12.99
C LYS A 12 1.15 -3.84 -13.26
N ASN A 13 0.40 -2.98 -13.94
CA ASN A 13 0.86 -1.63 -14.25
C ASN A 13 -0.09 -0.62 -13.63
N VAL A 14 0.50 0.40 -13.02
CA VAL A 14 -0.20 1.59 -12.55
C VAL A 14 0.39 2.81 -13.22
N SER A 15 -0.49 3.73 -13.56
CA SER A 15 -0.10 4.98 -14.19
C SER A 15 -0.92 6.14 -13.69
N TRP A 16 -0.32 7.31 -13.72
CA TRP A 16 -0.99 8.57 -13.44
C TRP A 16 -0.33 9.70 -14.20
N TYR A 17 -1.04 10.81 -14.32
CA TYR A 17 -0.51 12.04 -14.87
C TYR A 17 -0.05 12.95 -13.74
N ASN A 18 1.09 13.60 -13.96
CA ASN A 18 1.56 14.68 -13.11
C ASN A 18 2.24 15.74 -13.97
N ASN A 19 1.68 16.95 -13.98
CA ASN A 19 2.22 18.11 -14.71
C ASN A 19 2.52 17.84 -16.20
N GLY A 20 1.61 17.17 -16.91
CA GLY A 20 1.74 16.86 -18.33
C GLY A 20 2.63 15.65 -18.66
N LEU A 21 3.26 15.04 -17.64
CA LEU A 21 4.01 13.79 -17.79
C LEU A 21 3.17 12.61 -17.31
N ILE A 22 3.32 11.48 -18.02
CA ILE A 22 2.77 10.19 -17.59
C ILE A 22 3.83 9.49 -16.76
N VAL A 23 3.46 9.12 -15.54
CA VAL A 23 4.25 8.25 -14.68
C VAL A 23 3.68 6.84 -14.79
N CYS A 24 4.56 5.86 -15.00
CA CYS A 24 4.19 4.44 -15.08
C CYS A 24 5.05 3.62 -14.11
N LYS A 25 4.44 2.69 -13.40
CA LYS A 25 5.12 1.68 -12.57
C LYS A 25 4.62 0.29 -12.94
N SER A 26 5.56 -0.64 -13.04
CA SER A 26 5.32 -2.04 -13.38
C SER A 26 5.77 -2.92 -12.23
N PHE A 27 4.96 -3.93 -11.92
CA PHE A 27 5.19 -4.87 -10.82
C PHE A 27 5.33 -6.29 -11.38
N GLU A 28 6.13 -7.12 -10.71
CA GLU A 28 6.32 -8.51 -11.14
C GLU A 28 5.04 -9.32 -10.92
N LYS A 29 4.38 -9.10 -9.77
CA LYS A 29 3.08 -9.65 -9.42
C LYS A 29 1.95 -8.65 -9.61
N LYS A 30 0.73 -9.15 -9.45
CA LYS A 30 -0.47 -8.32 -9.51
C LYS A 30 -0.46 -7.35 -8.33
N ILE A 31 -1.00 -6.17 -8.57
CA ILE A 31 -1.36 -5.18 -7.59
C ILE A 31 -2.65 -5.66 -6.95
N PHE A 32 -2.62 -5.90 -5.65
CA PHE A 32 -3.80 -6.30 -4.90
C PHE A 32 -4.69 -5.10 -4.62
N GLN A 33 -4.09 -3.97 -4.25
CA GLN A 33 -4.81 -2.73 -4.00
C GLN A 33 -3.90 -1.54 -4.34
N ALA A 34 -4.47 -0.48 -4.90
CA ALA A 34 -3.76 0.78 -5.01
C ALA A 34 -4.70 1.95 -4.75
N VAL A 35 -4.18 2.97 -4.09
CA VAL A 35 -4.95 4.09 -3.55
C VAL A 35 -4.19 5.38 -3.84
N GLU A 36 -4.87 6.35 -4.43
CA GLU A 36 -4.39 7.73 -4.48
C GLU A 36 -4.70 8.41 -3.14
N ILE A 37 -3.66 9.00 -2.52
CA ILE A 37 -3.77 9.77 -1.29
C ILE A 37 -3.72 11.25 -1.67
N THR A 38 -4.88 11.82 -1.99
CA THR A 38 -4.97 13.13 -2.65
C THR A 38 -4.38 14.25 -1.79
N PHE A 39 -4.69 14.28 -0.50
CA PHE A 39 -4.20 15.32 0.43
C PHE A 39 -2.68 15.30 0.66
N LEU A 40 -2.00 14.19 0.37
CA LEU A 40 -0.53 14.08 0.39
C LEU A 40 0.11 14.11 -0.99
N SER A 41 -0.68 14.07 -2.06
CA SER A 41 -0.19 13.86 -3.43
C SER A 41 0.73 12.63 -3.53
N GLN A 42 0.28 11.52 -2.97
CA GLN A 42 0.98 10.24 -2.96
C GLN A 42 0.12 9.13 -3.56
N ILE A 43 0.75 8.02 -3.91
CA ILE A 43 0.08 6.78 -4.29
C ILE A 43 0.62 5.66 -3.42
N LEU A 44 -0.28 4.92 -2.81
CA LEU A 44 0.01 3.73 -2.03
C LEU A 44 -0.39 2.51 -2.84
N ILE A 45 0.53 1.56 -2.99
CA ILE A 45 0.32 0.31 -3.72
C ILE A 45 0.64 -0.86 -2.79
N ILE A 46 -0.29 -1.80 -2.72
CA ILE A 46 -0.13 -3.12 -2.09
C ILE A 46 -0.07 -4.13 -3.21
N ALA A 47 1.08 -4.77 -3.35
CA ALA A 47 1.29 -5.88 -4.28
C ALA A 47 0.76 -7.20 -3.70
N ASP A 48 0.66 -8.21 -4.56
CA ASP A 48 0.26 -9.57 -4.21
C ASP A 48 1.05 -10.13 -3.01
N TYR A 49 0.39 -10.92 -2.17
CA TYR A 49 0.96 -11.52 -0.95
C TYR A 49 2.22 -12.36 -1.16
N ARG A 50 2.48 -12.81 -2.39
CA ARG A 50 3.72 -13.52 -2.75
C ARG A 50 4.92 -12.59 -2.73
N GLU A 51 4.72 -11.29 -2.90
CA GLU A 51 5.73 -10.27 -2.61
C GLU A 51 5.67 -9.96 -1.11
N LYS A 52 6.68 -10.42 -0.38
CA LYS A 52 6.74 -10.38 1.09
C LYS A 52 7.58 -9.21 1.61
N GLY A 53 7.33 -8.81 2.85
CA GLY A 53 8.14 -7.81 3.54
C GLY A 53 8.06 -6.44 2.86
N LYS A 54 9.22 -5.81 2.69
CA LYS A 54 9.35 -4.48 2.05
C LYS A 54 8.92 -4.43 0.58
N ASN A 55 8.77 -5.59 -0.06
CA ASN A 55 8.33 -5.68 -1.45
C ASN A 55 6.81 -5.82 -1.55
N ASN A 56 6.07 -5.79 -0.44
CA ASN A 56 4.62 -5.93 -0.46
C ASN A 56 3.92 -4.57 -0.60
N MET A 57 4.43 -3.53 0.05
CA MET A 57 3.81 -2.20 0.10
C MET A 57 4.79 -1.14 -0.37
N PHE A 58 4.29 -0.23 -1.20
CA PHE A 58 5.05 0.84 -1.82
C PHE A 58 4.28 2.15 -1.65
N ILE A 59 4.99 3.21 -1.25
CA ILE A 59 4.48 4.57 -1.29
C ILE A 59 5.31 5.36 -2.29
N TYR A 60 4.63 5.92 -3.30
CA TYR A 60 5.22 6.79 -4.30
C TYR A 60 4.74 8.23 -4.10
N ASP A 61 5.62 9.18 -4.38
CA ASP A 61 5.20 10.57 -4.56
C ASP A 61 4.50 10.77 -5.93
N LYS A 62 3.93 11.96 -6.13
CA LYS A 62 3.32 12.36 -7.41
C LYS A 62 4.26 12.29 -8.63
N LYS A 63 5.57 12.29 -8.46
CA LYS A 63 6.55 12.20 -9.56
C LYS A 63 6.88 10.75 -9.91
N GLY A 64 6.52 9.80 -9.06
CA GLY A 64 6.86 8.39 -9.22
C GLY A 64 8.12 7.99 -8.47
N ASP A 65 8.66 8.84 -7.61
CA ASP A 65 9.77 8.46 -6.75
C ASP A 65 9.22 7.60 -5.61
N CYS A 66 9.85 6.44 -5.35
CA CYS A 66 9.45 5.61 -4.23
C CYS A 66 9.96 6.27 -2.94
N ILE A 67 9.04 6.78 -2.13
CA ILE A 67 9.37 7.47 -0.88
C ILE A 67 9.44 6.51 0.30
N SER A 68 8.76 5.37 0.22
CA SER A 68 8.80 4.37 1.28
C SER A 68 8.42 2.96 0.82
N ASN A 69 9.09 1.99 1.42
CA ASN A 69 8.84 0.55 1.34
C ASN A 69 8.85 0.00 2.77
N PRO A 70 7.76 0.18 3.54
CA PRO A 70 7.77 -0.07 4.95
C PRO A 70 8.05 -1.55 5.24
N SER A 71 8.99 -1.81 6.14
CA SER A 71 9.26 -3.15 6.65
C SER A 71 8.08 -3.64 7.48
N MET A 72 7.81 -4.95 7.47
CA MET A 72 6.75 -5.50 8.32
C MET A 72 7.04 -5.21 9.80
N PRO A 73 5.99 -4.94 10.60
CA PRO A 73 6.15 -4.48 11.98
C PRO A 73 6.72 -5.52 12.93
N SER A 74 6.63 -6.80 12.57
CA SER A 74 7.09 -7.93 13.36
C SER A 74 7.40 -9.10 12.42
N PRO A 75 8.36 -10.00 12.76
CA PRO A 75 8.68 -11.19 11.96
C PRO A 75 7.51 -12.17 11.78
N GLU A 76 6.46 -12.06 12.60
CA GLU A 76 5.26 -12.89 12.47
C GLU A 76 4.46 -12.58 11.19
N PHE A 77 4.63 -11.37 10.65
CA PHE A 77 3.93 -10.87 9.48
C PHE A 77 4.84 -10.93 8.25
N TYR A 78 4.28 -11.40 7.14
CA TYR A 78 4.99 -11.44 5.88
C TYR A 78 4.47 -10.45 4.85
N GLY A 79 3.35 -9.77 5.08
CA GLY A 79 2.82 -8.78 4.15
C GLY A 79 1.58 -8.07 4.68
N ILE A 80 1.03 -7.21 3.85
CA ILE A 80 -0.23 -6.50 4.02
C ILE A 80 -1.18 -7.04 2.96
N TYR A 81 -2.39 -7.34 3.39
CA TYR A 81 -3.47 -7.76 2.51
C TYR A 81 -4.20 -6.54 1.96
N SER A 82 -4.66 -5.64 2.82
CA SER A 82 -5.49 -4.51 2.42
C SER A 82 -5.29 -3.30 3.33
N ILE A 83 -5.65 -2.13 2.82
CA ILE A 83 -5.81 -0.89 3.58
C ILE A 83 -7.27 -0.42 3.49
N TRP A 84 -7.86 -0.14 4.65
CA TRP A 84 -9.12 0.59 4.74
C TRP A 84 -8.81 2.08 4.69
N TYR A 85 -8.77 2.61 3.47
CA TYR A 85 -8.46 4.01 3.22
C TYR A 85 -9.66 4.92 3.52
N LEU A 86 -9.41 5.94 4.35
CA LEU A 86 -10.32 7.04 4.65
C LEU A 86 -9.66 8.36 4.24
N GLU A 87 -10.24 9.04 3.25
CA GLU A 87 -9.73 10.32 2.72
C GLU A 87 -9.57 11.36 3.85
N GLY A 88 -8.44 12.07 3.85
CA GLY A 88 -8.12 13.10 4.84
C GLY A 88 -7.68 12.59 6.21
N ASN A 89 -7.68 11.28 6.45
CA ASN A 89 -7.16 10.70 7.68
C ASN A 89 -5.68 10.28 7.50
N MET A 90 -4.82 10.62 8.45
CA MET A 90 -3.42 10.17 8.41
C MET A 90 -3.24 8.74 8.91
N LEU A 91 -4.13 8.28 9.79
CA LEU A 91 -4.06 6.98 10.42
C LEU A 91 -5.05 6.04 9.73
N GLN A 92 -4.49 5.06 9.03
CA GLN A 92 -5.26 4.12 8.22
C GLN A 92 -5.22 2.74 8.85
N THR A 93 -6.31 2.01 8.80
CA THR A 93 -6.28 0.60 9.23
C THR A 93 -5.75 -0.25 8.10
N VAL A 94 -4.78 -1.11 8.38
CA VAL A 94 -4.25 -2.11 7.45
C VAL A 94 -4.48 -3.51 8.00
N ILE A 95 -4.78 -4.44 7.10
CA ILE A 95 -4.92 -5.87 7.39
C ILE A 95 -3.60 -6.54 7.03
N LEU A 96 -3.04 -7.27 7.98
CA LEU A 96 -1.74 -7.92 7.89
C LEU A 96 -1.89 -9.41 7.55
N LEU A 97 -0.92 -9.92 6.81
CA LEU A 97 -0.77 -11.33 6.49
C LEU A 97 0.26 -11.94 7.43
N SER A 98 -0.15 -12.97 8.16
CA SER A 98 0.67 -13.63 9.16
C SER A 98 0.87 -15.11 8.85
N ASN A 99 1.96 -15.70 9.35
CA ASN A 99 2.22 -17.12 9.19
C ASN A 99 1.40 -18.02 10.13
N ASP A 100 0.57 -17.43 11.01
CA ASP A 100 -0.29 -18.24 11.88
C ASP A 100 -1.52 -18.78 11.15
N ASN A 101 -1.94 -19.99 11.54
CA ASN A 101 -3.15 -20.63 11.02
C ASN A 101 -4.40 -20.19 11.81
N SER A 102 -4.42 -18.95 12.32
CA SER A 102 -5.58 -18.47 13.06
C SER A 102 -6.71 -18.11 12.10
N ASN A 103 -7.96 -18.31 12.54
CA ASN A 103 -9.15 -17.87 11.80
C ASN A 103 -9.41 -16.36 11.93
N TYR A 104 -8.46 -15.60 12.49
CA TYR A 104 -8.59 -14.17 12.73
C TYR A 104 -7.63 -13.42 11.82
N GLU A 105 -8.13 -12.34 11.21
CA GLU A 105 -7.26 -11.39 10.55
C GLU A 105 -6.57 -10.52 11.60
N LYS A 106 -5.30 -10.23 11.36
CA LYS A 106 -4.55 -9.29 12.19
C LYS A 106 -4.61 -7.92 11.52
N LYS A 107 -4.95 -6.88 12.26
CA LYS A 107 -4.96 -5.51 11.76
C LYS A 107 -4.11 -4.59 12.65
N CYS A 108 -3.62 -3.52 12.07
CA CYS A 108 -2.95 -2.46 12.78
C CYS A 108 -3.24 -1.10 12.14
N ILE A 109 -2.81 -0.04 12.80
CA ILE A 109 -2.83 1.31 12.26
C ILE A 109 -1.53 1.57 11.52
N PHE A 110 -1.63 2.13 10.32
CA PHE A 110 -0.53 2.62 9.50
C PHE A 110 -0.63 4.15 9.38
N ASN A 111 0.46 4.84 9.67
CA ASN A 111 0.54 6.29 9.55
C ASN A 111 1.11 6.67 8.18
N LEU A 112 0.33 7.40 7.37
CA LEU A 112 0.70 7.78 6.00
C LEU A 112 1.83 8.83 5.93
N GLU A 113 2.12 9.56 7.00
CA GLU A 113 3.17 10.58 7.04
C GLU A 113 4.54 9.97 7.34
N ASN A 114 4.62 9.15 8.38
CA ASN A 114 5.88 8.57 8.86
C ASN A 114 6.09 7.11 8.44
N HIS A 115 5.08 6.48 7.82
CA HIS A 115 5.09 5.10 7.32
C HIS A 115 5.33 4.04 8.39
N ASN A 116 4.94 4.30 9.64
CA ASN A 116 5.06 3.35 10.75
C ASN A 116 3.73 2.65 11.05
N PHE A 117 3.84 1.45 11.63
CA PHE A 117 2.71 0.65 12.10
C PHE A 117 2.56 0.73 13.63
N SER A 118 1.33 0.73 14.13
CA SER A 118 0.98 0.75 15.56
C SER A 118 -0.35 0.07 15.84
N GLU A 119 -0.74 -0.09 17.12
CA GLU A 119 -2.10 -0.53 17.52
C GLU A 119 -2.57 -1.87 16.90
N PHE A 120 -1.82 -2.93 17.18
CA PHE A 120 -2.12 -4.28 16.69
C PHE A 120 -3.34 -4.90 17.40
N SER A 121 -4.25 -5.49 16.63
CA SER A 121 -5.44 -6.16 17.13
C SER A 121 -5.91 -7.30 16.22
N LEU A 122 -6.72 -8.20 16.76
CA LEU A 122 -7.37 -9.26 16.00
C LEU A 122 -8.76 -8.83 15.57
N THR A 123 -9.20 -9.25 14.38
CA THR A 123 -10.57 -9.09 13.90
C THR A 123 -11.06 -10.38 13.28
N LYS A 124 -12.38 -10.62 13.39
CA LYS A 124 -13.08 -11.78 12.83
C LYS A 124 -13.81 -11.39 11.55
#